data_AF-A0A4R4DZ57-F1
#
_entry.id   AF-A0A4R4DZ57-F1
#
_cell.length_a   1.000
_cell.length_b   1.000
_cell.length_c   1.000
_cell.angle_alpha   90.00
_cell.angle_beta   90.00
_cell.angle_gamma   90.00
#
_symmetry.space_group_name_H-M   'P 1'
#
loop_
_entity.id
_entity.type
_entity.pdbx_description
1 polymer ?
#
loop_
_entity_poly.entity_id
_entity_poly.type
_entity_poly.pdbx_seq_one_letter_code
_entity_poly.pdbx_strand_id
1 'polypeptide(L)'
;MRRELSAAKAKGERTGVLTFSGQSAYPEADVTLTCGSLDEPQTIAQGLFAALRQFDQDGVTFILAESCSEQGIGAAIMNRLRKAAGNHILHATAE
;
A
#
# COMPACT_ATOMS: atom_id res chain seq x y z
N MET A 1 8.21 -7.42 3.81
CA MET A 1 6.72 -7.39 3.85
C MET A 1 6.10 -8.52 4.65
N ARG A 2 6.39 -9.80 4.37
CA ARG A 2 5.77 -10.96 5.05
C ARG A 2 5.84 -10.92 6.58
N ARG A 3 7.00 -10.52 7.13
CA ARG A 3 7.21 -10.40 8.58
C ARG A 3 6.27 -9.37 9.23
N GLU A 4 6.15 -8.20 8.63
CA GLU A 4 5.29 -7.12 9.15
C GLU A 4 3.82 -7.50 9.08
N LEU A 5 3.36 -8.09 7.98
CA LEU A 5 1.99 -8.61 7.85
C LEU A 5 1.70 -9.67 8.92
N SER A 6 2.65 -10.60 9.13
CA SER A 6 2.51 -11.65 10.14
C SER A 6 2.50 -11.07 11.56
N ALA A 7 3.32 -10.06 11.84
CA ALA A 7 3.37 -9.38 13.13
C ALA A 7 2.10 -8.57 13.42
N ALA A 8 1.55 -7.87 12.43
CA ALA A 8 0.28 -7.14 12.54
C ALA A 8 -0.89 -8.12 12.77
N LYS A 9 -0.95 -9.21 11.99
CA LYS A 9 -1.92 -10.30 12.22
C LYS A 9 -1.83 -10.89 13.61
N ALA A 10 -0.62 -11.14 14.12
CA ALA A 10 -0.41 -11.66 15.47
C ALA A 10 -0.88 -10.68 16.58
N LYS A 11 -0.95 -9.38 16.29
CA LYS A 11 -1.52 -8.36 17.17
C LYS A 11 -3.05 -8.24 17.04
N GLY A 12 -3.69 -9.04 16.18
CA GLY A 12 -5.12 -9.00 15.91
C GLY A 12 -5.54 -7.91 14.92
N GLU A 13 -4.59 -7.29 14.21
CA GLU A 13 -4.88 -6.31 13.18
C GLU A 13 -5.31 -6.99 11.88
N ARG A 14 -6.26 -6.38 11.18
CA ARG A 14 -6.62 -6.79 9.82
C ARG A 14 -5.68 -6.09 8.84
N THR A 15 -5.01 -6.87 8.01
CA THR A 15 -3.89 -6.41 7.20
C THR A 15 -4.27 -6.18 5.74
N GLY A 16 -3.82 -5.05 5.20
CA GLY A 16 -3.98 -4.63 3.83
C GLY A 16 -2.66 -4.47 3.11
N VAL A 17 -2.59 -4.82 1.84
CA VAL A 17 -1.47 -4.47 0.96
C VAL A 17 -1.96 -3.63 -0.20
N LEU A 18 -1.33 -2.47 -0.39
CA LEU A 18 -1.52 -1.61 -1.55
C LEU A 18 -0.38 -1.84 -2.54
N THR A 19 -0.72 -2.29 -3.74
CA THR A 19 0.24 -2.65 -4.80
C THR A 19 -0.05 -1.92 -6.11
N PHE A 20 0.84 -2.07 -7.10
CA PHE A 20 0.70 -1.55 -8.46
C PHE A 20 0.30 -2.65 -9.44
N SER A 21 -0.29 -2.26 -10.57
CA SER A 21 -0.67 -3.21 -11.62
C SER A 21 0.57 -3.93 -12.15
N GLY A 22 0.49 -5.26 -12.25
CA GLY A 22 1.61 -6.08 -12.71
C GLY A 22 2.55 -6.58 -11.61
N GLN A 23 2.33 -6.19 -10.35
CA GLN A 23 3.10 -6.73 -9.23
C GLN A 23 2.54 -8.06 -8.69
N SER A 24 3.37 -8.75 -7.89
CA SER A 24 3.03 -10.06 -7.31
C SER A 24 1.88 -9.98 -6.31
N ALA A 25 1.12 -11.07 -6.19
CA ALA A 25 0.09 -11.20 -5.16
C ALA A 25 0.72 -11.34 -3.75
N TYR A 26 0.02 -10.84 -2.74
CA TYR A 26 0.41 -10.89 -1.34
C TYR A 26 -0.55 -11.80 -0.56
N PRO A 27 -0.41 -13.14 -0.66
CA PRO A 27 -1.34 -14.08 -0.04
C PRO A 27 -1.35 -14.00 1.49
N GLU A 28 -0.34 -13.38 2.10
CA GLU A 28 -0.26 -13.20 3.54
C GLU A 28 -1.11 -12.02 4.04
N ALA A 29 -1.57 -11.13 3.16
CA ALA A 29 -2.47 -10.04 3.52
C ALA A 29 -3.93 -10.49 3.51
N ASP A 30 -4.77 -9.91 4.37
CA ASP A 30 -6.21 -10.19 4.38
C ASP A 30 -6.92 -9.51 3.20
N VAL A 31 -6.43 -8.33 2.81
CA VAL A 31 -6.94 -7.56 1.69
C VAL A 31 -5.77 -7.08 0.84
N THR A 32 -5.78 -7.35 -0.46
CA THR A 32 -4.78 -6.81 -1.39
C THR A 32 -5.50 -5.98 -2.44
N LEU A 33 -5.11 -4.72 -2.59
CA LEU A 33 -5.71 -3.78 -3.55
C LEU A 33 -4.64 -3.18 -4.45
N THR A 34 -4.99 -3.06 -5.72
CA THR A 34 -4.15 -2.42 -6.73
C THR A 34 -4.57 -0.96 -6.90
N CYS A 35 -3.63 -0.03 -6.76
CA CYS A 35 -3.91 1.40 -6.88
C CYS A 35 -3.76 1.97 -8.31
N GLY A 36 -3.18 1.22 -9.25
CA GLY A 36 -3.00 1.65 -10.64
C GLY A 36 -1.68 1.19 -11.23
N SER A 37 -1.40 1.60 -12.46
CA SER A 37 -0.19 1.22 -13.19
C SER A 37 0.92 2.26 -13.06
N LEU A 38 2.17 1.83 -12.89
CA LEU A 38 3.34 2.70 -12.93
C LEU A 38 3.57 3.32 -14.31
N ASP A 39 3.09 2.67 -15.37
CA ASP A 39 3.09 3.20 -16.74
C ASP A 39 2.02 4.29 -16.95
N GLU A 40 0.99 4.33 -16.10
CA GLU A 40 -0.12 5.29 -16.18
C GLU A 40 -0.35 6.00 -14.83
N PRO A 41 0.53 6.93 -14.42
CA PRO A 41 0.59 7.42 -13.05
C PRO A 41 -0.65 8.21 -12.60
N GLN A 42 -1.44 8.71 -13.55
CA GLN A 42 -2.73 9.35 -13.26
C GLN A 42 -3.71 8.36 -12.62
N THR A 43 -3.65 7.08 -13.01
CA THR A 43 -4.48 6.01 -12.43
C THR A 43 -4.11 5.75 -10.98
N ILE A 44 -2.83 5.87 -10.62
CA ILE A 44 -2.31 5.62 -9.27
C ILE A 44 -2.93 6.56 -8.23
N ALA A 45 -3.03 7.86 -8.54
CA ALA A 45 -3.59 8.81 -7.59
C ALA A 45 -5.08 8.52 -7.32
N GLN A 46 -5.85 8.17 -8.36
CA GLN A 46 -7.26 7.87 -8.23
C GLN A 46 -7.50 6.54 -7.51
N GLY A 47 -6.74 5.50 -7.88
CA GLY A 47 -6.86 4.19 -7.24
C GLY A 47 -6.32 4.17 -5.82
N LEU A 48 -5.35 5.03 -5.46
CA LEU A 48 -4.92 5.20 -4.06
C LEU A 48 -6.08 5.60 -3.15
N PHE A 49 -6.84 6.65 -3.50
CA PHE A 49 -7.97 7.09 -2.68
C PHE A 49 -9.13 6.08 -2.69
N ALA A 50 -9.32 5.36 -3.78
CA ALA A 50 -10.31 4.28 -3.83
C ALA A 50 -9.91 3.14 -2.89
N ALA A 51 -8.66 2.71 -2.94
CA ALA A 51 -8.14 1.62 -2.13
C ALA A 51 -8.14 1.95 -0.62
N LEU A 52 -7.78 3.18 -0.24
CA LEU A 52 -7.85 3.62 1.16
C LEU A 52 -9.28 3.55 1.71
N ARG A 53 -10.26 4.03 0.94
CA ARG A 53 -11.68 3.93 1.34
C ARG A 53 -12.17 2.50 1.41
N GLN A 54 -11.67 1.63 0.52
CA GLN A 54 -11.98 0.21 0.56
C GLN A 54 -11.37 -0.46 1.80
N PHE A 55 -10.13 -0.12 2.15
CA PHE A 55 -9.52 -0.58 3.40
C PHE A 55 -10.30 -0.15 4.64
N ASP A 56 -10.77 1.10 4.69
CA ASP A 56 -11.63 1.58 5.78
C ASP A 56 -12.93 0.77 5.86
N GLN A 57 -13.56 0.47 4.72
CA GLN A 57 -14.79 -0.34 4.66
C GLN A 57 -14.55 -1.80 5.09
N ASP A 58 -13.40 -2.37 4.72
CA ASP A 58 -13.02 -3.73 5.07
C ASP A 58 -12.50 -3.84 6.52
N GLY A 59 -12.38 -2.71 7.24
CA GLY A 59 -11.88 -2.66 8.61
C GLY A 59 -10.39 -3.00 8.71
N VAL A 60 -9.62 -2.70 7.67
CA VAL A 60 -8.16 -2.86 7.67
C VAL A 60 -7.54 -1.80 8.55
N THR A 61 -6.74 -2.24 9.53
CA THR A 61 -6.10 -1.36 10.52
C THR A 61 -4.59 -1.23 10.29
N PHE A 62 -4.02 -2.08 9.42
CA PHE A 62 -2.61 -2.05 9.05
C PHE A 62 -2.45 -2.16 7.54
N ILE A 63 -1.85 -1.17 6.90
CA ILE A 63 -1.66 -1.15 5.45
C ILE A 63 -0.17 -1.08 5.14
N LEU A 64 0.32 -2.01 4.32
CA LEU A 64 1.62 -1.89 3.67
C LEU A 64 1.42 -1.43 2.23
N ALA A 65 2.02 -0.32 1.86
CA ALA A 65 2.05 0.14 0.48
C ALA A 65 3.42 -0.14 -0.14
N GLU A 66 3.43 -0.64 -1.37
CA GLU A 66 4.66 -0.69 -2.15
C GLU A 66 5.17 0.70 -2.47
N SER A 67 6.48 0.90 -2.27
CA SER A 67 7.17 2.09 -2.74
C SER A 67 7.44 1.98 -4.24
N CYS A 68 7.31 3.09 -4.94
CA CYS A 68 7.76 3.23 -6.33
C CYS A 68 8.99 4.15 -6.41
N SER A 69 9.57 4.29 -7.60
CA SER A 69 10.73 5.14 -7.84
C SER A 69 10.57 6.53 -7.22
N GLU A 70 11.55 7.01 -6.44
CA GLU A 70 11.52 8.37 -5.87
C GLU A 70 11.94 9.44 -6.88
N GLN A 71 11.91 9.13 -8.18
CA GLN A 71 12.27 10.02 -9.27
C GLN A 71 11.06 10.32 -10.16
N GLY A 72 11.00 11.52 -10.72
CA GLY A 72 9.93 11.94 -11.62
C GLY A 72 8.55 11.78 -10.99
N ILE A 73 7.68 11.02 -11.66
CA ILE A 73 6.28 10.89 -11.25
C ILE A 73 6.08 9.99 -10.02
N GLY A 74 7.00 9.04 -9.78
CA GLY A 74 6.95 8.20 -8.58
C GLY A 74 7.23 9.00 -7.30
N ALA A 75 8.05 10.06 -7.37
CA ALA A 75 8.22 11.01 -6.25
C ALA A 75 6.90 11.70 -5.88
N ALA A 76 6.09 12.07 -6.88
CA ALA A 76 4.79 12.69 -6.66
C ALA A 76 3.79 11.70 -6.05
N ILE A 77 3.79 10.44 -6.50
CA ILE A 77 2.99 9.35 -5.91
C ILE A 77 3.39 9.13 -4.45
N MET A 78 4.69 8.99 -4.18
CA MET A 78 5.21 8.82 -2.82
C MET A 78 4.83 9.99 -1.91
N ASN A 79 4.82 11.23 -2.41
CA ASN A 79 4.32 12.38 -1.64
C ASN A 79 2.85 12.20 -1.22
N ARG A 80 1.99 11.68 -2.11
CA ARG A 80 0.58 11.40 -1.81
C ARG A 80 0.43 10.25 -0.83
N LEU A 81 1.17 9.14 -1.01
CA LEU A 81 1.19 8.02 -0.08
C LEU A 81 1.62 8.45 1.33
N ARG A 82 2.71 9.22 1.44
CA ARG A 82 3.19 9.72 2.73
C ARG A 82 2.16 10.60 3.44
N LYS A 83 1.45 11.46 2.68
CA LYS A 83 0.36 12.28 3.22
C LYS A 83 -0.82 11.44 3.69
N ALA A 84 -1.20 10.43 2.93
CA ALA A 84 -2.28 9.51 3.32
C ALA A 84 -1.93 8.69 4.56
N ALA A 85 -0.67 8.29 4.71
CA ALA A 85 -0.17 7.60 5.89
C ALA A 85 -0.08 8.47 7.14
N GLY A 86 -0.44 9.76 7.07
CA GLY A 86 -0.33 10.68 8.22
C GLY A 86 1.10 10.77 8.77
N ASN A 87 2.11 10.62 7.90
CA ASN A 87 3.53 10.48 8.26
C ASN A 87 3.90 9.22 9.08
N HIS A 88 3.01 8.25 9.25
CA HIS A 88 3.34 6.96 9.88
C HIS A 88 3.84 5.96 8.83
N ILE A 89 5.13 6.07 8.48
CA ILE A 89 5.74 5.25 7.43
C ILE A 89 6.70 4.26 8.08
N LEU A 90 6.43 2.97 7.90
CA LEU A 90 7.36 1.91 8.27
C LEU A 90 8.25 1.59 7.07
N HIS A 91 9.55 1.81 7.21
CA HIS A 91 10.52 1.34 6.23
C HIS A 91 10.79 -0.14 6.50
N ALA A 92 10.01 -1.00 5.84
CA ALA A 92 10.29 -2.44 5.84
C ALA A 92 11.42 -2.72 4.84
N THR A 93 12.57 -3.18 5.32
CA THR A 93 13.61 -3.72 4.45
C THR A 93 13.08 -4.98 3.75
N ALA A 94 13.24 -5.03 2.44
CA ALA A 94 13.01 -6.25 1.68
C ALA A 94 14.18 -7.20 1.95
N GLU A 95 14.02 -8.07 2.94
CA GLU A 95 14.79 -9.32 3.06
C GLU A 95 13.96 -10.48 2.51
#